data_AF-A0AAW8KUI2-F1
#
_entry.id   AF-A0AAW8KUI2-F1
#
_cell.length_a   1.000
_cell.length_b   1.000
_cell.length_c   1.000
_cell.angle_alpha   90.00
_cell.angle_beta   90.00
_cell.angle_gamma   90.00
#
_symmetry.space_group_name_H-M   'P 1'
#
loop_
_entity.id
_entity.type
_entity.pdbx_description
1 polymer ?
#
loop_
_entity_poly.entity_id
_entity_poly.type
_entity_poly.pdbx_seq_one_letter_code
_entity_poly.pdbx_strand_id
1 'polypeptide(L)'
;TFFNTFEPHSFAEVGLNVFALADAAQDDSFLKKFEHLRQKCLLLEASGEEAKAVSPHLLQLPQDFSSQEWQWIQQNIAGTARMTIIVSPLSFNYLF
;
A
#
# COMPACT_ATOMS: atom_id res chain seq x y z
N THR A 1 -28.92 26.46 -9.99
CA THR A 1 -27.45 26.43 -9.89
C THR A 1 -27.06 24.97 -9.74
N PHE A 2 -26.40 24.38 -10.74
CA PHE A 2 -25.99 22.97 -10.69
C PHE A 2 -24.90 22.83 -9.62
N PHE A 3 -25.01 21.83 -8.76
CA PHE A 3 -23.99 21.51 -7.77
C PHE A 3 -22.73 21.01 -8.50
N ASN A 4 -21.57 21.64 -8.26
CA ASN A 4 -20.25 21.17 -8.69
C ASN A 4 -19.83 19.92 -7.89
N THR A 5 -20.61 18.84 -7.95
CA THR A 5 -20.48 17.69 -7.05
C THR A 5 -19.40 16.68 -7.46
N PHE A 6 -18.65 16.96 -8.53
CA PHE A 6 -17.68 16.01 -9.12
C PHE A 6 -16.40 16.71 -9.58
N GLU A 7 -15.94 17.73 -8.85
CA GLU A 7 -14.61 18.26 -9.11
C GLU A 7 -13.55 17.23 -8.70
N PRO A 8 -12.55 16.95 -9.55
CA PRO A 8 -11.48 16.03 -9.20
C PRO A 8 -10.64 16.65 -8.09
N HIS A 9 -10.61 15.99 -6.93
CA HIS A 9 -9.72 16.33 -5.84
C HIS A 9 -8.60 15.31 -5.74
N SER A 10 -7.38 15.78 -5.47
CA SER A 10 -6.28 14.90 -5.11
C SER A 10 -6.53 14.29 -3.73
N PHE A 11 -5.94 13.12 -3.49
CA PHE A 11 -6.08 12.46 -2.20
C PHE A 11 -5.49 13.29 -1.06
N ALA A 12 -4.44 14.05 -1.32
CA ALA A 12 -3.85 14.97 -0.36
C ALA A 12 -4.84 16.08 0.07
N GLU A 13 -5.59 16.64 -0.88
CA GLU A 13 -6.59 17.70 -0.60
C GLU A 13 -7.72 17.22 0.30
N VAL A 14 -8.14 15.96 0.14
CA VAL A 14 -9.20 15.36 0.96
C VAL A 14 -8.67 14.58 2.17
N GLY A 15 -7.37 14.64 2.43
CA GLY A 15 -6.71 14.01 3.58
C GLY A 15 -6.71 12.47 3.55
N LEU A 16 -6.76 11.85 2.37
CA LEU A 16 -6.72 10.41 2.19
C LEU A 16 -5.31 9.91 1.92
N ASN A 17 -4.89 8.86 2.63
CA ASN A 17 -3.64 8.15 2.38
C ASN A 17 -3.90 6.87 1.60
N VAL A 18 -2.88 6.37 0.91
CA VAL A 18 -2.92 5.08 0.22
C VAL A 18 -1.95 4.11 0.86
N PHE A 19 -2.45 2.91 1.13
CA PHE A 19 -1.67 1.82 1.69
C PHE A 19 -1.86 0.54 0.88
N ALA A 20 -0.90 -0.35 0.99
CA ALA A 20 -1.00 -1.71 0.47
C ALA A 20 -0.84 -2.70 1.61
N LEU A 21 -1.69 -3.72 1.62
CA LEU A 21 -1.38 -4.99 2.26
C LEU A 21 -0.78 -5.90 1.19
N ALA A 22 0.51 -6.19 1.32
CA ALA A 22 1.22 -7.10 0.44
C ALA A 22 1.44 -8.43 1.15
N ASP A 23 0.97 -9.51 0.56
CA ASP A 23 1.18 -10.86 1.07
C ASP A 23 2.52 -11.39 0.55
N ALA A 24 3.57 -11.28 1.37
CA ALA A 24 4.91 -11.71 1.01
C ALA A 24 5.04 -13.23 0.84
N ALA A 25 4.08 -14.03 1.34
CA ALA A 25 4.04 -15.46 1.07
C ALA A 25 3.63 -15.75 -0.39
N GLN A 26 2.90 -14.83 -1.03
CA GLN A 26 2.50 -14.94 -2.43
C GLN A 26 3.57 -14.35 -3.37
N ASP A 27 4.31 -13.33 -2.93
CA ASP A 27 5.34 -12.66 -3.71
C ASP A 27 6.31 -11.85 -2.83
N ASP A 28 7.50 -12.41 -2.57
CA ASP A 28 8.54 -11.75 -1.77
C ASP A 28 9.27 -10.63 -2.53
N SER A 29 9.20 -10.64 -3.87
CA SER A 29 9.84 -9.64 -4.73
C SER A 29 9.24 -8.26 -4.53
N PHE A 30 7.96 -8.20 -4.13
CA PHE A 30 7.25 -6.97 -3.82
C PHE A 30 7.93 -6.18 -2.69
N LEU A 31 8.24 -6.85 -1.57
CA LEU A 31 8.87 -6.18 -0.42
C LEU A 31 10.25 -5.64 -0.78
N LYS A 32 11.03 -6.43 -1.53
CA LYS A 32 12.36 -6.04 -2.03
C LYS A 32 12.26 -4.85 -3.00
N LYS A 33 11.26 -4.85 -3.89
CA LYS A 33 11.05 -3.77 -4.86
C LYS A 33 10.70 -2.43 -4.19
N PHE A 34 10.05 -2.49 -3.03
CA PHE A 34 9.54 -1.33 -2.31
C PHE A 34 10.21 -1.10 -0.95
N GLU A 35 11.46 -1.53 -0.77
CA GLU A 35 12.22 -1.33 0.48
C GLU A 35 12.37 0.14 0.88
N HIS A 36 12.33 1.06 -0.10
CA HIS A 36 12.37 2.50 0.14
C HIS A 36 11.06 3.07 0.70
N LEU A 37 9.96 2.33 0.61
CA LEU A 37 8.68 2.74 1.18
C LEU A 37 8.64 2.42 2.67
N ARG A 38 7.86 3.22 3.39
CA ARG A 38 7.55 2.93 4.78
C ARG A 38 6.72 1.64 4.84
N GLN A 39 7.21 0.65 5.57
CA GLN A 39 6.55 -0.65 5.72
C GLN A 39 6.69 -1.24 7.11
N LYS A 40 5.72 -2.06 7.52
CA LYS A 40 5.76 -2.86 8.75
C LYS A 40 5.09 -4.21 8.58
N CYS A 41 5.70 -5.24 9.16
CA CYS A 41 5.16 -6.60 9.25
C CYS A 41 3.98 -6.63 10.21
N LEU A 42 2.83 -7.17 9.77
CA LEU A 42 1.61 -7.26 10.58
C LEU A 42 1.67 -8.33 11.67
N LEU A 43 2.57 -9.30 11.56
CA LEU A 43 2.79 -10.30 12.62
C LEU A 43 3.81 -9.74 13.63
N LEU A 44 3.30 -9.38 14.82
CA LEU A 44 4.07 -8.71 15.89
C LEU A 44 4.70 -9.69 16.89
N GLU A 45 4.06 -10.83 17.17
CA GLU A 45 4.29 -11.58 18.41
C GLU A 45 4.91 -12.98 18.22
N ALA A 46 5.17 -13.43 16.99
CA ALA A 46 5.55 -14.84 16.75
C ALA A 46 6.64 -15.10 15.69
N SER A 47 7.23 -14.07 15.10
CA SER A 47 8.02 -14.24 13.88
C SER A 47 9.48 -13.84 14.06
N GLY A 48 10.37 -14.83 14.15
CA GLY A 48 11.79 -14.62 13.86
C GLY A 48 11.99 -14.07 12.44
N GLU A 49 13.21 -13.63 12.11
CA GLU A 49 13.52 -12.96 10.83
C GLU A 49 13.00 -13.73 9.59
N GLU A 50 13.03 -15.05 9.63
CA GLU A 50 12.51 -15.91 8.55
C GLU A 50 10.99 -15.80 8.37
N ALA A 51 10.23 -15.85 9.47
CA ALA A 51 8.77 -15.72 9.41
C ALA A 51 8.36 -14.31 8.99
N LYS A 52 9.11 -13.29 9.43
CA LYS A 52 8.87 -11.91 9.01
C LYS A 52 9.03 -11.75 7.50
N ALA A 53 10.04 -12.36 6.89
CA ALA A 53 10.30 -12.26 5.45
C ALA A 53 9.13 -12.72 4.55
N VAL A 54 8.29 -13.62 5.06
CA VAL A 54 7.12 -14.17 4.34
C VAL A 54 5.77 -13.67 4.90
N SER A 55 5.80 -12.79 5.89
CA SER A 55 4.58 -12.27 6.53
C SER A 55 3.94 -11.15 5.72
N PRO A 56 2.62 -10.94 5.83
CA PRO A 56 1.96 -9.78 5.27
C PRO A 56 2.52 -8.47 5.84
N HIS A 57 2.75 -7.49 4.98
CA HIS A 57 3.20 -6.16 5.37
C HIS A 57 2.17 -5.10 5.01
N LEU A 58 2.04 -4.09 5.88
CA LEU A 58 1.43 -2.82 5.54
C LEU A 58 2.50 -1.90 4.97
N LEU A 59 2.26 -1.36 3.77
CA LEU A 59 3.12 -0.38 3.11
C LEU A 59 2.37 0.93 2.89
N GLN A 60 3.07 2.05 3.00
CA GLN A 60 2.56 3.35 2.59
C GLN A 60 2.92 3.59 1.12
N LEU A 61 1.92 3.73 0.27
CA LEU A 61 2.10 4.01 -1.15
C LEU A 61 2.10 5.52 -1.43
N PRO A 62 2.72 5.96 -2.54
CA PRO A 62 2.57 7.33 -3.02
C PRO A 62 1.11 7.66 -3.33
N GLN A 63 0.68 8.87 -2.97
CA GLN A 63 -0.63 9.41 -3.38
C GLN A 63 -0.64 9.84 -4.86
N ASP A 64 0.54 10.03 -5.45
CA ASP A 64 0.70 10.32 -6.88
C ASP A 64 0.67 9.02 -7.69
N PHE A 65 -0.44 8.77 -8.39
CA PHE A 65 -0.65 7.58 -9.22
C PHE A 65 0.23 7.51 -10.48
N SER A 66 0.97 8.57 -10.80
CA SER A 66 1.95 8.57 -11.90
C SER A 66 3.32 8.01 -11.52
N SER A 67 3.53 7.71 -10.22
CA SER A 67 4.81 7.25 -9.70
C SER A 67 5.26 5.89 -10.25
N GLN A 68 6.56 5.60 -10.15
CA GLN A 68 7.13 4.34 -10.64
C GLN A 68 6.56 3.12 -9.89
N GLU A 69 6.17 3.30 -8.62
CA GLU A 69 5.51 2.27 -7.82
C GLU A 69 4.18 1.83 -8.45
N TRP A 70 3.34 2.79 -8.83
CA TRP A 70 2.05 2.50 -9.46
C TRP A 70 2.21 1.87 -10.84
N GLN A 71 3.20 2.32 -11.62
CA GLN A 71 3.53 1.69 -12.91
C GLN A 71 3.94 0.22 -12.72
N TRP A 72 4.79 -0.06 -11.73
CA TRP A 72 5.23 -1.42 -11.44
C TRP A 72 4.07 -2.29 -10.92
N ILE A 73 3.25 -1.76 -10.01
CA ILE A 73 2.04 -2.43 -9.49
C ILE A 73 1.10 -2.81 -10.65
N GLN A 74 0.85 -1.86 -11.56
CA GLN A 74 -0.03 -2.09 -12.71
C GLN A 74 0.48 -3.21 -13.61
N GLN A 75 1.80 -3.30 -13.81
CA GLN A 75 2.41 -4.31 -14.68
C GLN A 75 2.51 -5.70 -14.05
N ASN A 76 2.72 -5.78 -12.73
CA ASN A 76 3.13 -7.03 -12.07
C ASN A 76 2.07 -7.61 -11.13
N ILE A 77 1.18 -6.77 -10.59
CA ILE A 77 0.27 -7.14 -9.50
C ILE A 77 -1.20 -7.01 -9.90
N ALA A 78 -1.54 -6.06 -10.77
CA ALA A 78 -2.92 -5.82 -11.16
C ALA A 78 -3.58 -7.09 -11.72
N GLY A 79 -4.79 -7.40 -11.24
CA GLY A 79 -5.52 -8.62 -11.59
C GLY A 79 -5.13 -9.87 -10.79
N THR A 80 -4.24 -9.75 -9.80
CA THR A 80 -3.88 -10.83 -8.88
C THR A 80 -4.44 -10.60 -7.48
N ALA A 81 -4.45 -11.64 -6.65
CA ALA A 81 -4.82 -11.54 -5.23
C ALA A 81 -3.64 -11.20 -4.31
N ARG A 82 -2.49 -10.78 -4.86
CA ARG A 82 -1.23 -10.59 -4.12
C ARG A 82 -1.20 -9.31 -3.28
N MET A 83 -2.10 -8.36 -3.56
CA MET A 83 -2.12 -7.07 -2.91
C MET A 83 -3.55 -6.55 -2.72
N THR A 84 -3.81 -5.97 -1.55
CA THR A 84 -5.02 -5.20 -1.27
C THR A 84 -4.66 -3.73 -1.09
N ILE A 85 -5.35 -2.83 -1.81
CA ILE A 85 -5.21 -1.38 -1.64
C ILE A 85 -6.19 -0.89 -0.57
N ILE A 86 -5.70 -0.07 0.35
CA ILE A 86 -6.50 0.61 1.37
C ILE A 86 -6.36 2.11 1.14
N VAL A 87 -7.49 2.79 0.97
CA VAL A 87 -7.56 4.26 0.93
C VAL A 87 -8.26 4.72 2.20
N SER A 88 -7.58 5.50 3.04
CA SER A 88 -8.06 5.83 4.38
C SER A 88 -7.55 7.19 4.86
N PRO A 89 -8.34 7.97 5.62
CA PRO A 89 -7.85 9.18 6.26
C PRO A 89 -6.91 8.89 7.45
N LEU A 90 -6.83 7.63 7.90
CA LEU A 90 -5.93 7.24 8.98
C LEU A 90 -4.48 7.40 8.57
N SER A 91 -3.63 7.79 9.53
CA SER A 91 -2.19 7.77 9.33
C SER A 91 -1.65 6.34 9.42
N PHE A 92 -0.46 6.11 8.88
CA PHE A 92 0.19 4.79 8.91
C PHE A 92 0.27 4.20 10.32
N ASN A 93 0.56 5.02 11.34
CA ASN A 93 0.68 4.56 12.73
C ASN A 93 -0.66 4.22 13.40
N TYR A 94 -1.78 4.71 12.86
CA TYR A 94 -3.11 4.36 13.35
C TYR A 94 -3.65 3.11 12.66
N LEU A 95 -3.23 2.87 11.42
CA LEU A 95 -3.65 1.71 10.65
C LEU A 95 -2.86 0.44 11.00
N PHE A 96 -1.61 0.60 11.44
CA PHE A 96 -0.74 -0.46 11.96
C PHE A 96 -0.89 -0.60 13.48
#